data_AF-A0A7S2VFX9-F1
#
_entry.id   AF-A0A7S2VFX9-F1
#
_cell.length_a   1.000
_cell.length_b   1.000
_cell.length_c   1.000
_cell.angle_alpha   90.00
_cell.angle_beta   90.00
_cell.angle_gamma   90.00
#
_symmetry.space_group_name_H-M   'P 1'
#
loop_
_entity.id
_entity.type
_entity.pdbx_description
1 polymer ?
#
loop_
_entity_poly.entity_id
_entity_poly.type
_entity_poly.pdbx_seq_one_letter_code
_entity_poly.pdbx_strand_id
1 'polypeptide(L)'
;ALVVFAVSRLLCGAGGACANNAIFSITADRFPTSLGKVMGLNEVVIGVGFSLGPPIGSFFYFRGGFGLPFLVAGVAVLAFAPFSMLLRQPAAGTMAPDACQDAAAGAGGGGLFEVLEPGLVVPAFTLLLGTGVFGIVEPILSLYLQNEVGVAPKEIGLVFAVFAFAYSLAGPLCGMLADRAGPLLVCTAGGLCGGLTMAVLMGPLAGSFPKGSFARIAYINAVLIVLGVAQAATLIPSLPAMKGGVTAVGPTVTDRVVAWFNMFMQMGLAIGPLVGTWLVGTVGFEKSVAACGVVIAAYGAFATSFALRRRREAVSPCTTPVARTMSFSITGVCLSPTEAKCLDMPVPI
;
A
#
# COMPACT_ATOMS: atom_id res chain seq x y z
N ALA A 1 16.74 21.64 22.09
CA ALA A 1 15.72 21.55 21.02
C ALA A 1 15.99 20.37 20.09
N LEU A 2 16.84 20.51 19.05
CA LEU A 2 16.95 19.52 17.96
C LEU A 2 17.21 18.07 18.41
N VAL A 3 18.12 17.84 19.36
CA VAL A 3 18.37 16.49 19.93
C VAL A 3 17.10 15.86 20.52
N VAL A 4 16.27 16.64 21.23
CA VAL A 4 15.01 16.15 21.80
C VAL A 4 14.05 15.74 20.70
N PHE A 5 13.90 16.54 19.63
CA PHE A 5 13.05 16.16 18.50
C PHE A 5 13.56 14.93 17.75
N ALA A 6 14.89 14.78 17.58
CA ALA A 6 15.48 13.59 16.98
C ALA A 6 15.20 12.33 17.82
N VAL A 7 15.48 12.37 19.13
CA VAL A 7 15.21 11.26 20.06
C VAL A 7 13.71 10.93 20.11
N SER A 8 12.82 11.92 20.22
CA SER A 8 11.38 11.69 20.19
C SER A 8 10.92 11.06 18.87
N ARG A 9 11.46 11.47 17.72
CA ARG A 9 11.13 10.85 16.43
C ARG A 9 11.65 9.42 16.29
N LEU A 10 12.84 9.11 16.82
CA LEU A 10 13.36 7.75 16.87
C LEU A 10 12.50 6.85 17.77
N LEU A 11 12.10 7.33 18.94
CA LEU A 11 11.22 6.59 19.87
C LEU A 11 9.82 6.36 19.29
N CYS A 12 9.20 7.39 18.70
CA CYS A 12 7.92 7.25 18.01
C CYS A 12 8.01 6.30 16.80
N GLY A 13 9.11 6.35 16.04
CA GLY A 13 9.36 5.47 14.91
C GLY A 13 9.52 4.01 15.32
N ALA A 14 10.30 3.74 16.37
CA ALA A 14 10.48 2.40 16.93
C ALA A 14 9.16 1.84 17.49
N GLY A 15 8.44 2.62 18.31
CA GLY A 15 7.13 2.22 18.84
C GLY A 15 6.10 1.97 17.75
N GLY A 16 6.05 2.83 16.72
CA GLY A 16 5.19 2.66 15.55
C GLY A 16 5.52 1.40 14.75
N ALA A 17 6.80 1.10 14.51
CA ALA A 17 7.22 -0.12 13.84
C ALA A 17 6.84 -1.39 14.61
N CYS A 18 7.04 -1.40 15.94
CA CYS A 18 6.61 -2.51 16.80
C CYS A 18 5.09 -2.71 16.75
N ALA A 19 4.30 -1.62 16.83
CA ALA A 19 2.85 -1.68 16.78
C ALA A 19 2.34 -2.18 15.41
N ASN A 20 2.85 -1.64 14.31
CA ASN A 20 2.40 -1.97 12.95
C ASN A 20 2.69 -3.44 12.60
N ASN A 21 3.91 -3.91 12.89
CA ASN A 21 4.28 -5.30 12.69
C ASN A 21 3.41 -6.26 13.53
N ALA A 22 3.10 -5.90 14.78
CA ALA A 22 2.23 -6.70 15.64
C ALA A 22 0.77 -6.76 15.14
N ILE A 23 0.22 -5.63 14.66
CA ILE A 23 -1.13 -5.58 14.06
C ILE A 23 -1.21 -6.54 12.87
N PHE A 24 -0.24 -6.48 11.95
CA PHE A 24 -0.25 -7.32 10.76
C PHE A 24 -0.02 -8.81 11.05
N SER A 25 0.88 -9.17 11.98
CA SER A 25 1.07 -10.57 12.43
C SER A 25 -0.20 -11.11 13.07
N ILE A 26 -0.76 -10.44 14.09
CA ILE A 26 -1.98 -10.88 14.77
C ILE A 26 -3.15 -11.05 13.77
N THR A 27 -3.22 -10.20 12.76
CA THR A 27 -4.25 -10.27 11.71
C THR A 27 -4.01 -11.45 10.75
N ALA A 28 -2.76 -11.73 10.36
CA ALA A 28 -2.41 -12.89 9.55
C ALA A 28 -2.71 -14.21 10.27
N ASP A 29 -2.29 -14.33 11.53
CA ASP A 29 -2.46 -15.53 12.36
C ASP A 29 -3.93 -15.83 12.65
N ARG A 30 -4.72 -14.80 12.98
CA ARG A 30 -6.10 -14.96 13.47
C ARG A 30 -7.16 -14.96 12.36
N PHE A 31 -6.84 -14.46 11.17
CA PHE A 31 -7.76 -14.37 10.03
C PHE A 31 -7.17 -14.87 8.69
N PRO A 32 -6.51 -16.04 8.63
CA PRO A 32 -5.77 -16.48 7.43
C PRO A 32 -6.64 -16.61 6.17
N THR A 33 -7.93 -16.96 6.32
CA THR A 33 -8.92 -17.11 5.24
C THR A 33 -9.63 -15.80 4.85
N SER A 34 -9.53 -14.76 5.68
CA SER A 34 -10.23 -13.48 5.47
C SER A 34 -9.30 -12.25 5.56
N LEU A 35 -7.99 -12.50 5.50
CA LEU A 35 -6.91 -11.52 5.68
C LEU A 35 -7.14 -10.22 4.90
N GLY A 36 -7.46 -10.30 3.60
CA GLY A 36 -7.72 -9.12 2.78
C GLY A 36 -8.90 -8.26 3.26
N LYS A 37 -9.93 -8.85 3.88
CA LYS A 37 -11.09 -8.13 4.42
C LYS A 37 -10.75 -7.41 5.72
N VAL A 38 -9.98 -8.05 6.60
CA VAL A 38 -9.55 -7.43 7.87
C VAL A 38 -8.48 -6.36 7.63
N MET A 39 -7.57 -6.58 6.68
CA MET A 39 -6.63 -5.56 6.20
C MET A 39 -7.36 -4.39 5.54
N GLY A 40 -8.39 -4.63 4.71
CA GLY A 40 -9.23 -3.57 4.16
C GLY A 40 -9.94 -2.73 5.23
N LEU A 41 -10.39 -3.36 6.32
CA LEU A 41 -10.94 -2.64 7.48
C LEU A 41 -9.86 -1.85 8.24
N ASN A 42 -8.66 -2.41 8.39
CA ASN A 42 -7.50 -1.72 8.98
C ASN A 42 -7.17 -0.44 8.21
N GLU A 43 -7.10 -0.49 6.88
CA GLU A 43 -6.85 0.70 6.05
C GLU A 43 -7.97 1.75 6.13
N VAL A 44 -9.24 1.34 6.32
CA VAL A 44 -10.34 2.28 6.60
C VAL A 44 -10.16 2.97 7.96
N VAL A 45 -9.75 2.24 9.01
CA VAL A 45 -9.46 2.83 10.33
C VAL A 45 -8.26 3.77 10.28
N ILE A 46 -7.19 3.39 9.55
CA ILE A 46 -6.03 4.24 9.29
C ILE A 46 -6.44 5.51 8.53
N GLY A 47 -7.25 5.38 7.48
CA GLY A 47 -7.78 6.51 6.72
C GLY A 47 -8.63 7.48 7.57
N VAL A 48 -9.47 6.96 8.47
CA VAL A 48 -10.20 7.79 9.44
C VAL A 48 -9.24 8.49 10.41
N GLY A 49 -8.18 7.80 10.84
CA GLY A 49 -7.09 8.37 11.63
C GLY A 49 -6.40 9.55 10.92
N PHE A 50 -6.02 9.38 9.65
CA PHE A 50 -5.46 10.45 8.82
C PHE A 50 -6.48 11.56 8.50
N SER A 51 -7.78 11.26 8.46
CA SER A 51 -8.84 12.26 8.22
C SER A 51 -9.05 13.18 9.43
N LEU A 52 -9.07 12.61 10.63
CA LEU A 52 -9.35 13.33 11.87
C LEU A 52 -8.09 13.91 12.53
N GLY A 53 -6.92 13.30 12.26
CA GLY A 53 -5.63 13.70 12.82
C GLY A 53 -5.27 15.18 12.61
N PRO A 54 -5.23 15.70 11.37
CA PRO A 54 -4.87 17.09 11.11
C PRO A 54 -5.88 18.09 11.72
N PRO A 55 -7.22 17.95 11.55
CA PRO A 55 -8.19 18.84 12.23
C PRO A 55 -8.08 18.83 13.76
N ILE A 56 -7.94 17.66 14.39
CA ILE A 56 -7.79 17.54 15.85
C ILE A 56 -6.45 18.13 16.32
N GLY A 57 -5.36 17.87 15.59
CA GLY A 57 -4.05 18.46 15.85
C GLY A 57 -4.07 19.98 15.77
N SER A 58 -4.68 20.56 14.73
CA SER A 58 -4.91 22.00 14.58
C SER A 58 -5.76 22.57 15.73
N PHE A 59 -6.84 21.89 16.12
CA PHE A 59 -7.72 22.33 17.22
C PHE A 59 -6.99 22.49 18.56
N PHE A 60 -6.06 21.58 18.87
CA PHE A 60 -5.22 21.67 20.07
C PHE A 60 -4.07 22.67 19.90
N TYR A 61 -3.46 22.76 18.72
CA TYR A 61 -2.38 23.70 18.42
C TYR A 61 -2.81 25.16 18.67
N PHE A 62 -4.01 25.55 18.23
CA PHE A 62 -4.52 26.91 18.47
C PHE A 62 -4.94 27.19 19.93
N ARG A 63 -5.00 26.17 20.80
CA ARG A 63 -5.38 26.34 22.23
C ARG A 63 -4.22 26.26 23.20
N GLY A 64 -3.23 25.41 22.95
CA GLY A 64 -2.07 25.19 23.83
C GLY A 64 -0.73 25.28 23.13
N GLY A 65 -0.69 25.87 21.93
CA GLY A 65 0.52 25.99 21.12
C GLY A 65 1.07 24.64 20.66
N PHE A 66 2.35 24.64 20.28
CA PHE A 66 3.01 23.49 19.66
C PHE A 66 3.01 22.22 20.52
N GLY A 67 3.06 22.32 21.85
CA GLY A 67 3.19 21.15 22.73
C GLY A 67 1.90 20.35 22.94
N LEU A 68 0.74 21.01 22.96
CA LEU A 68 -0.51 20.38 23.38
C LEU A 68 -0.97 19.20 22.47
N PRO A 69 -0.90 19.27 21.13
CA PRO A 69 -1.27 18.14 20.26
C PRO A 69 -0.49 16.86 20.58
N PHE A 70 0.81 16.97 20.80
CA PHE A 70 1.67 15.81 21.09
C PHE A 70 1.41 15.23 22.47
N LEU A 71 1.14 16.09 23.47
CA LEU A 71 0.79 15.63 24.82
C LEU A 71 -0.55 14.87 24.82
N VAL A 72 -1.59 15.42 24.17
CA VAL A 72 -2.90 14.75 24.08
C VAL A 72 -2.79 13.42 23.33
N ALA A 73 -2.09 13.40 22.19
CA ALA A 73 -1.89 12.17 21.42
C ALA A 73 -1.10 11.11 22.21
N GLY A 74 -0.02 11.50 22.89
CA GLY A 74 0.78 10.60 23.71
C GLY A 74 -0.01 10.00 24.89
N VAL A 75 -0.78 10.83 25.60
CA VAL A 75 -1.66 10.37 26.69
C VAL A 75 -2.75 9.43 26.16
N ALA A 76 -3.36 9.72 25.01
CA ALA A 76 -4.37 8.85 24.40
C ALA A 76 -3.82 7.46 24.01
N VAL A 77 -2.62 7.41 23.43
CA VAL A 77 -1.95 6.13 23.09
C VAL A 77 -1.60 5.34 24.36
N LEU A 78 -1.08 6.00 25.39
CA LEU A 78 -0.78 5.36 26.69
C LEU A 78 -2.04 4.86 27.41
N ALA A 79 -3.16 5.59 27.33
CA ALA A 79 -4.44 5.16 27.88
C ALA A 79 -5.06 3.97 27.11
N PHE A 80 -4.75 3.82 25.82
CA PHE A 80 -5.20 2.68 25.02
C PHE A 80 -4.38 1.41 25.25
N ALA A 81 -3.12 1.51 25.69
CA ALA A 81 -2.25 0.36 25.97
C ALA A 81 -2.80 -0.65 27.00
N PRO A 82 -3.34 -0.28 28.18
CA PRO A 82 -3.97 -1.24 29.08
C PRO A 82 -5.25 -1.84 28.49
N PHE A 83 -6.00 -1.09 27.68
CA PHE A 83 -7.21 -1.58 27.02
C PHE A 83 -6.90 -2.64 25.96
N SER A 84 -5.86 -2.46 25.15
CA SER A 84 -5.41 -3.47 24.19
C SER A 84 -4.79 -4.70 24.86
N MET A 85 -4.16 -4.54 26.04
CA MET A 85 -3.73 -5.68 26.87
C MET A 85 -4.91 -6.48 27.44
N LEU A 86 -5.98 -5.82 27.92
CA LEU A 86 -7.17 -6.48 28.44
C LEU A 86 -7.99 -7.19 27.34
N LEU A 87 -8.01 -6.64 26.12
CA LEU A 87 -8.64 -7.28 24.96
C LEU A 87 -7.77 -8.37 24.30
N ARG A 88 -6.52 -8.57 24.76
CA ARG A 88 -5.60 -9.56 24.20
C ARG A 88 -6.06 -10.97 24.59
N GLN A 89 -6.97 -11.54 23.80
CA GLN A 89 -7.28 -12.95 23.84
C GLN A 89 -5.98 -13.77 23.68
N PRO A 90 -5.85 -14.94 24.34
CA PRO A 90 -4.71 -15.82 24.17
C PRO A 90 -4.39 -16.13 22.70
N ALA A 91 -3.12 -16.44 22.44
CA ALA A 91 -2.71 -17.06 21.19
C ALA A 91 -3.51 -18.37 21.00
N ALA A 92 -3.92 -18.65 19.76
CA ALA A 92 -4.66 -19.86 19.45
C ALA A 92 -3.68 -21.05 19.52
N GLY A 93 -3.64 -21.69 20.69
CA GLY A 93 -2.58 -22.61 21.09
C GLY A 93 -1.67 -21.97 22.13
N THR A 94 -1.82 -22.40 23.39
CA THR A 94 -0.76 -22.28 24.39
C THR A 94 0.36 -23.24 24.00
N MET A 95 1.26 -22.75 23.17
CA MET A 95 2.53 -23.39 22.87
C MET A 95 3.29 -23.71 24.17
N ALA A 96 3.85 -24.92 24.27
CA ALA A 96 4.80 -25.26 25.31
C ALA A 96 6.08 -24.40 25.17
N PRO A 97 6.89 -24.23 26.23
CA PRO A 97 8.11 -23.40 26.19
C PRO A 97 9.06 -23.76 25.03
N ASP A 98 9.09 -25.03 24.65
CA ASP A 98 9.90 -25.58 23.56
C ASP A 98 9.60 -24.93 22.20
N ALA A 99 8.37 -24.46 21.98
CA ALA A 99 8.00 -23.87 20.69
C ALA A 99 8.56 -22.44 20.48
N CYS A 100 9.09 -21.78 21.51
CA CYS A 100 9.94 -20.60 21.31
C CYS A 100 11.29 -21.00 20.67
N GLN A 101 11.75 -22.22 20.92
CA GLN A 101 12.91 -22.80 20.26
C GLN A 101 12.54 -23.30 18.85
N ASP A 102 11.34 -23.86 18.65
CA ASP A 102 10.84 -24.22 17.30
C ASP A 102 10.46 -23.00 16.44
N ALA A 103 10.11 -21.84 17.00
CA ALA A 103 9.95 -20.61 16.25
C ALA A 103 11.31 -20.07 15.73
N ALA A 104 12.40 -20.34 16.46
CA ALA A 104 13.76 -20.02 16.05
C ALA A 104 14.36 -21.09 15.11
N ALA A 105 14.06 -22.38 15.34
CA ALA A 105 14.54 -23.51 14.54
C ALA A 105 13.71 -23.73 13.26
N GLY A 106 12.42 -23.39 13.28
CA GLY A 106 11.50 -23.37 12.13
C GLY A 106 11.77 -22.25 11.12
N ALA A 107 12.76 -21.38 11.39
CA ALA A 107 13.45 -20.62 10.35
C ALA A 107 14.22 -21.53 9.37
N GLY A 108 14.47 -22.78 9.76
CA GLY A 108 14.95 -23.87 8.90
C GLY A 108 13.88 -24.32 7.91
N GLY A 109 13.80 -23.64 6.76
CA GLY A 109 12.98 -24.05 5.63
C GLY A 109 13.28 -23.28 4.36
N GLY A 110 13.57 -21.98 4.47
CA GLY A 110 14.02 -21.16 3.34
C GLY A 110 14.15 -19.69 3.68
N GLY A 111 14.86 -18.94 2.84
CA GLY A 111 15.19 -17.54 3.10
C GLY A 111 14.01 -16.57 2.88
N LEU A 112 14.09 -15.38 3.47
CA LEU A 112 13.19 -14.26 3.18
C LEU A 112 13.15 -13.93 1.67
N PHE A 113 14.24 -14.17 0.96
CA PHE A 113 14.39 -13.93 -0.48
C PHE A 113 13.73 -14.99 -1.38
N GLU A 114 13.30 -16.14 -0.83
CA GLU A 114 12.68 -17.22 -1.62
C GLU A 114 11.37 -16.75 -2.30
N VAL A 115 10.61 -15.88 -1.64
CA VAL A 115 9.35 -15.33 -2.16
C VAL A 115 9.53 -14.14 -3.12
N LEU A 116 10.77 -13.77 -3.47
CA LEU A 116 11.09 -12.56 -4.23
C LEU A 116 10.91 -12.74 -5.75
N GLU A 117 9.80 -13.38 -6.14
CA GLU A 117 9.42 -13.59 -7.54
C GLU A 117 8.96 -12.29 -8.23
N PRO A 118 9.03 -12.20 -9.57
CA PRO A 118 8.49 -11.06 -10.32
C PRO A 118 7.01 -10.74 -10.01
N GLY A 119 6.22 -11.77 -9.68
CA GLY A 119 4.82 -11.61 -9.27
C GLY A 119 4.63 -10.89 -7.93
N LEU A 120 5.61 -10.94 -7.02
CA LEU A 120 5.64 -10.17 -5.77
C LEU A 120 6.34 -8.83 -5.98
N VAL A 121 7.46 -8.80 -6.71
CA VAL A 121 8.29 -7.59 -6.89
C VAL A 121 7.53 -6.47 -7.62
N VAL A 122 6.69 -6.78 -8.60
CA VAL A 122 5.91 -5.75 -9.33
C VAL A 122 4.88 -5.03 -8.44
N PRO A 123 3.98 -5.70 -7.69
CA PRO A 123 3.11 -5.00 -6.73
C PRO A 123 3.90 -4.38 -5.57
N ALA A 124 5.02 -4.97 -5.12
CA ALA A 124 5.85 -4.39 -4.06
C ALA A 124 6.52 -3.05 -4.48
N PHE A 125 7.02 -2.93 -5.71
CA PHE A 125 7.50 -1.64 -6.22
C PHE A 125 6.36 -0.65 -6.47
N THR A 126 5.18 -1.14 -6.88
CA THR A 126 3.97 -0.29 -7.00
C THR A 126 3.59 0.31 -5.64
N LEU A 127 3.63 -0.50 -4.57
CA LEU A 127 3.40 -0.10 -3.18
C LEU A 127 4.43 0.93 -2.67
N LEU A 128 5.72 0.72 -2.95
CA LEU A 128 6.79 1.67 -2.60
C LEU A 128 6.61 3.02 -3.31
N LEU A 129 6.25 3.02 -4.59
CA LEU A 129 5.95 4.26 -5.30
C LEU A 129 4.66 4.92 -4.81
N GLY A 130 3.63 4.11 -4.51
CA GLY A 130 2.37 4.57 -3.92
C GLY A 130 2.55 5.28 -2.58
N THR A 131 3.26 4.66 -1.64
CA THR A 131 3.62 5.29 -0.35
C THR A 131 4.66 6.42 -0.51
N GLY A 132 5.50 6.37 -1.54
CA GLY A 132 6.33 7.49 -1.96
C GLY A 132 5.52 8.77 -2.23
N VAL A 133 4.31 8.65 -2.80
CA VAL A 133 3.39 9.78 -2.99
C VAL A 133 3.00 10.41 -1.66
N PHE A 134 2.63 9.63 -0.64
CA PHE A 134 2.30 10.18 0.70
C PHE A 134 3.47 11.00 1.25
N GLY A 135 4.68 10.43 1.21
CA GLY A 135 5.90 11.09 1.68
C GLY A 135 6.29 12.34 0.88
N ILE A 136 5.99 12.41 -0.42
CA ILE A 136 6.20 13.61 -1.25
C ILE A 136 5.09 14.64 -0.99
N VAL A 137 3.84 14.22 -0.92
CA VAL A 137 2.69 15.12 -0.93
C VAL A 137 2.44 15.75 0.44
N GLU A 138 2.36 14.98 1.53
CA GLU A 138 1.95 15.52 2.84
C GLU A 138 2.81 16.70 3.35
N PRO A 139 4.14 16.55 3.56
CA PRO A 139 4.94 17.63 4.13
C PRO A 139 5.08 18.81 3.17
N ILE A 140 5.13 18.55 1.86
CA ILE A 140 5.47 19.57 0.87
C ILE A 140 4.23 20.33 0.39
N LEU A 141 3.08 19.66 0.20
CA LEU A 141 1.82 20.35 -0.11
C LEU A 141 1.39 21.26 1.04
N SER A 142 1.64 20.87 2.29
CA SER A 142 1.39 21.73 3.46
C SER A 142 2.16 23.05 3.36
N LEU A 143 3.47 22.98 3.08
CA LEU A 143 4.32 24.17 2.87
C LEU A 143 3.92 24.97 1.63
N TYR A 144 3.53 24.32 0.54
CA TYR A 144 3.06 24.97 -0.68
C TYR A 144 1.75 25.73 -0.45
N LEU A 145 0.77 25.11 0.22
CA LEU A 145 -0.51 25.73 0.56
C LEU A 145 -0.31 26.96 1.45
N GLN A 146 0.58 26.88 2.44
CA GLN A 146 0.88 27.99 3.34
C GLN A 146 1.65 29.12 2.64
N ASN A 147 2.75 28.81 1.96
CA ASN A 147 3.73 29.80 1.52
C ASN A 147 3.51 30.32 0.08
N GLU A 148 2.95 29.49 -0.82
CA GLU A 148 2.72 29.86 -2.22
C GLU A 148 1.24 30.14 -2.53
N VAL A 149 0.30 29.47 -1.87
CA VAL A 149 -1.15 29.68 -2.07
C VAL A 149 -1.77 30.61 -1.02
N GLY A 150 -1.11 30.82 0.13
CA GLY A 150 -1.58 31.72 1.19
C GLY A 150 -2.77 31.17 2.01
N VAL A 151 -2.98 29.85 2.02
CA VAL A 151 -4.06 29.20 2.78
C VAL A 151 -3.82 29.35 4.28
N ALA A 152 -4.86 29.72 5.04
CA ALA A 152 -4.74 29.89 6.47
C ALA A 152 -4.39 28.55 7.15
N PRO A 153 -3.49 28.49 8.17
CA PRO A 153 -3.09 27.23 8.79
C PRO A 153 -4.23 26.39 9.38
N LYS A 154 -5.37 27.02 9.70
CA LYS A 154 -6.62 26.35 10.12
C LYS A 154 -7.32 25.56 9.01
N GLU A 155 -7.11 25.92 7.75
CA GLU A 155 -7.77 25.32 6.57
C GLU A 155 -6.92 24.21 5.95
N ILE A 156 -5.59 24.27 6.09
CA ILE A 156 -4.66 23.22 5.61
C ILE A 156 -5.04 21.85 6.21
N GLY A 157 -5.41 21.79 7.49
CA GLY A 157 -5.89 20.56 8.13
C GLY A 157 -7.20 20.00 7.52
N LEU A 158 -8.07 20.86 6.98
CA LEU A 158 -9.28 20.44 6.27
C LEU A 158 -8.97 19.94 4.85
N VAL A 159 -7.99 20.54 4.18
CA VAL A 159 -7.53 20.10 2.85
C VAL A 159 -6.97 18.67 2.91
N PHE A 160 -6.18 18.33 3.95
CA PHE A 160 -5.73 16.94 4.16
C PHE A 160 -6.86 15.99 4.60
N ALA A 161 -7.85 16.47 5.37
CA ALA A 161 -9.02 15.68 5.72
C ALA A 161 -9.84 15.25 4.47
N VAL A 162 -9.91 16.09 3.42
CA VAL A 162 -10.55 15.74 2.14
C VAL A 162 -9.84 14.57 1.44
N PHE A 163 -8.51 14.58 1.38
CA PHE A 163 -7.71 13.48 0.81
C PHE A 163 -7.97 12.16 1.56
N ALA A 164 -7.83 12.19 2.88
CA ALA A 164 -7.94 10.98 3.70
C ALA A 164 -9.39 10.46 3.79
N PHE A 165 -10.40 11.34 3.71
CA PHE A 165 -11.80 10.93 3.60
C PHE A 165 -12.08 10.24 2.26
N ALA A 166 -11.55 10.79 1.15
CA ALA A 166 -11.67 10.16 -0.17
C ALA A 166 -10.99 8.78 -0.21
N TYR A 167 -9.81 8.65 0.38
CA TYR A 167 -9.13 7.35 0.58
C TYR A 167 -10.00 6.38 1.40
N SER A 168 -10.52 6.82 2.54
CA SER A 168 -11.34 5.99 3.45
C SER A 168 -12.61 5.48 2.80
N LEU A 169 -13.32 6.34 2.05
CA LEU A 169 -14.55 6.01 1.36
C LEU A 169 -14.31 5.14 0.12
N ALA A 170 -13.19 5.34 -0.58
CA ALA A 170 -12.78 4.49 -1.69
C ALA A 170 -12.36 3.09 -1.21
N GLY A 171 -11.83 2.93 0.00
CA GLY A 171 -11.21 1.70 0.48
C GLY A 171 -12.05 0.42 0.30
N PRO A 172 -13.30 0.36 0.80
CA PRO A 172 -14.19 -0.78 0.59
C PRO A 172 -14.50 -1.05 -0.89
N LEU A 173 -14.66 0.01 -1.69
CA LEU A 173 -14.96 -0.07 -3.13
C LEU A 173 -13.75 -0.64 -3.90
N CYS A 174 -12.53 -0.21 -3.54
CA CYS A 174 -11.28 -0.71 -4.09
C CYS A 174 -11.04 -2.19 -3.71
N GLY A 175 -11.39 -2.60 -2.49
CA GLY A 175 -11.40 -4.01 -2.08
C GLY A 175 -12.37 -4.86 -2.92
N MET A 176 -13.64 -4.44 -3.02
CA MET A 176 -14.65 -5.12 -3.85
C MET A 176 -14.27 -5.17 -5.34
N LEU A 177 -13.56 -4.15 -5.84
CA LEU A 177 -13.04 -4.13 -7.21
C LEU A 177 -11.86 -5.09 -7.37
N ALA A 178 -10.97 -5.19 -6.37
CA ALA A 178 -9.83 -6.12 -6.37
C ALA A 178 -10.29 -7.58 -6.37
N ASP A 179 -11.29 -7.93 -5.56
CA ASP A 179 -11.92 -9.26 -5.52
C ASP A 179 -12.52 -9.66 -6.88
N ARG A 180 -12.98 -8.70 -7.70
CA ARG A 180 -13.64 -8.94 -9.00
C ARG A 180 -12.71 -8.84 -10.22
N ALA A 181 -11.75 -7.91 -10.21
CA ALA A 181 -10.88 -7.60 -11.34
C ALA A 181 -9.49 -8.23 -11.24
N GLY A 182 -9.14 -8.78 -10.06
CA GLY A 182 -7.81 -9.28 -9.70
C GLY A 182 -7.01 -8.19 -8.95
N PRO A 183 -6.48 -8.46 -7.74
CA PRO A 183 -5.86 -7.44 -6.90
C PRO A 183 -4.63 -6.80 -7.55
N LEU A 184 -3.82 -7.58 -8.27
CA LEU A 184 -2.66 -7.07 -9.00
C LEU A 184 -3.06 -5.99 -10.03
N LEU A 185 -4.16 -6.19 -10.77
CA LEU A 185 -4.60 -5.24 -11.79
C LEU A 185 -5.10 -3.93 -11.16
N VAL A 186 -5.83 -4.01 -10.04
CA VAL A 186 -6.32 -2.81 -9.32
C VAL A 186 -5.16 -2.04 -8.69
N CYS A 187 -4.24 -2.75 -8.03
CA CYS A 187 -3.01 -2.19 -7.46
C CYS A 187 -2.22 -1.36 -8.49
N THR A 188 -1.93 -1.94 -9.66
CA THR A 188 -1.11 -1.27 -10.68
C THR A 188 -1.86 -0.16 -11.41
N ALA A 189 -3.17 -0.31 -11.63
CA ALA A 189 -4.01 0.73 -12.22
C ALA A 189 -4.19 1.92 -11.26
N GLY A 190 -4.28 1.67 -9.95
CA GLY A 190 -4.25 2.69 -8.90
C GLY A 190 -2.94 3.48 -8.95
N GLY A 191 -1.79 2.80 -8.99
CA GLY A 191 -0.48 3.43 -9.08
C GLY A 191 -0.31 4.28 -10.35
N LEU A 192 -0.78 3.78 -11.51
CA LEU A 192 -0.84 4.54 -12.76
C LEU A 192 -1.73 5.79 -12.63
N CYS A 193 -2.93 5.66 -12.05
CA CYS A 193 -3.86 6.77 -11.84
C CYS A 193 -3.28 7.84 -10.90
N GLY A 194 -2.62 7.43 -9.81
CA GLY A 194 -1.95 8.33 -8.88
C GLY A 194 -0.77 9.06 -9.52
N GLY A 195 0.05 8.34 -10.29
CA GLY A 195 1.13 8.91 -11.09
C GLY A 195 0.62 9.96 -12.09
N LEU A 196 -0.41 9.65 -12.87
CA LEU A 196 -1.04 10.59 -13.81
C LEU A 196 -1.66 11.81 -13.11
N THR A 197 -2.25 11.61 -11.93
CA THR A 197 -2.81 12.69 -11.10
C THR A 197 -1.71 13.65 -10.63
N MET A 198 -0.55 13.15 -10.21
CA MET A 198 0.61 14.00 -9.91
C MET A 198 1.20 14.65 -11.18
N ALA A 199 1.37 13.87 -12.26
CA ALA A 199 2.03 14.28 -13.49
C ALA A 199 1.31 15.43 -14.21
N VAL A 200 -0.03 15.38 -14.24
CA VAL A 200 -0.86 16.25 -15.09
C VAL A 200 -1.70 17.21 -14.27
N LEU A 201 -2.48 16.69 -13.31
CA LEU A 201 -3.44 17.50 -12.55
C LEU A 201 -2.74 18.36 -11.49
N MET A 202 -1.93 17.75 -10.63
CA MET A 202 -1.29 18.42 -9.49
C MET A 202 -0.06 19.25 -9.88
N GLY A 203 0.57 18.91 -11.01
CA GLY A 203 1.65 19.67 -11.64
C GLY A 203 1.15 20.75 -12.63
N PRO A 204 1.27 20.56 -13.96
CA PRO A 204 1.09 21.65 -14.93
C PRO A 204 -0.30 22.29 -14.95
N LEU A 205 -1.38 21.50 -14.89
CA LEU A 205 -2.76 22.04 -14.94
C LEU A 205 -3.11 22.89 -13.71
N ALA A 206 -2.48 22.62 -12.57
CA ALA A 206 -2.66 23.45 -11.39
C ALA A 206 -2.19 24.89 -11.63
N GLY A 207 -1.16 25.09 -12.47
CA GLY A 207 -0.66 26.40 -12.90
C GLY A 207 -1.67 27.25 -13.70
N SER A 208 -2.74 26.64 -14.24
CA SER A 208 -3.84 27.37 -14.90
C SER A 208 -4.72 28.18 -13.93
N PHE A 209 -4.60 27.93 -12.62
CA PHE A 209 -5.36 28.62 -11.58
C PHE A 209 -4.45 29.56 -10.76
N PRO A 210 -4.75 30.87 -10.70
CA PRO A 210 -3.96 31.84 -9.95
C PRO A 210 -3.79 31.45 -8.48
N LYS A 211 -2.54 31.54 -7.99
CA LYS A 211 -2.21 31.35 -6.57
C LYS A 211 -2.94 32.41 -5.72
N GLY A 212 -3.41 32.03 -4.54
CA GLY A 212 -4.30 32.86 -3.71
C GLY A 212 -5.79 32.87 -4.11
N SER A 213 -6.17 32.32 -5.27
CA SER A 213 -7.59 32.23 -5.64
C SER A 213 -8.31 31.08 -4.92
N PHE A 214 -9.55 31.30 -4.48
CA PHE A 214 -10.43 30.24 -3.99
C PHE A 214 -10.58 29.09 -5.01
N ALA A 215 -10.57 29.41 -6.32
CA ALA A 215 -10.60 28.40 -7.38
C ALA A 215 -9.38 27.46 -7.35
N ARG A 216 -8.19 27.96 -6.95
CA ARG A 216 -6.98 27.13 -6.80
C ARG A 216 -7.08 26.20 -5.59
N ILE A 217 -7.72 26.63 -4.50
CA ILE A 217 -7.98 25.79 -3.32
C ILE A 217 -9.02 24.71 -3.66
N ALA A 218 -10.12 25.08 -4.31
CA ALA A 218 -11.15 24.14 -4.78
C ALA A 218 -10.57 23.11 -5.76
N TYR A 219 -9.72 23.54 -6.70
CA TYR A 219 -9.01 22.65 -7.61
C TYR A 219 -8.10 21.67 -6.87
N ILE A 220 -7.27 22.11 -5.93
CA ILE A 220 -6.39 21.23 -5.14
C ILE A 220 -7.21 20.19 -4.36
N ASN A 221 -8.34 20.58 -3.75
CA ASN A 221 -9.25 19.64 -3.09
C ASN A 221 -9.81 18.58 -4.06
N ALA A 222 -10.22 18.97 -5.27
CA ALA A 222 -10.69 18.02 -6.29
C ALA A 222 -9.59 17.04 -6.73
N VAL A 223 -8.36 17.53 -6.93
CA VAL A 223 -7.19 16.69 -7.26
C VAL A 223 -6.84 15.74 -6.11
N LEU A 224 -6.95 16.18 -4.87
CA LEU A 224 -6.74 15.35 -3.68
C LEU A 224 -7.80 14.25 -3.53
N ILE A 225 -9.06 14.48 -3.92
CA ILE A 225 -10.07 13.41 -3.97
C ILE A 225 -9.65 12.32 -4.96
N VAL A 226 -9.25 12.69 -6.18
CA VAL A 226 -8.78 11.73 -7.19
C VAL A 226 -7.53 10.99 -6.71
N LEU A 227 -6.59 11.70 -6.08
CA LEU A 227 -5.36 11.10 -5.54
C LEU A 227 -5.65 10.14 -4.37
N GLY A 228 -6.61 10.46 -3.50
CA GLY A 228 -7.05 9.59 -2.40
C GLY A 228 -7.68 8.28 -2.90
N VAL A 229 -8.56 8.37 -3.90
CA VAL A 229 -9.15 7.19 -4.58
C VAL A 229 -8.05 6.34 -5.25
N ALA A 230 -7.12 6.97 -5.96
CA ALA A 230 -6.01 6.27 -6.60
C ALA A 230 -5.07 5.58 -5.59
N GLN A 231 -4.84 6.19 -4.43
CA GLN A 231 -4.07 5.60 -3.34
C GLN A 231 -4.79 4.43 -2.67
N ALA A 232 -6.10 4.53 -2.43
CA ALA A 232 -6.90 3.40 -1.94
C ALA A 232 -6.86 2.22 -2.92
N ALA A 233 -6.95 2.49 -4.22
CA ALA A 233 -6.80 1.48 -5.28
C ALA A 233 -5.38 0.90 -5.36
N THR A 234 -4.36 1.61 -4.85
CA THR A 234 -2.96 1.14 -4.85
C THR A 234 -2.67 0.28 -3.61
N LEU A 235 -2.85 0.84 -2.41
CA LEU A 235 -2.35 0.27 -1.17
C LEU A 235 -3.14 -0.98 -0.72
N ILE A 236 -4.47 -0.90 -0.69
CA ILE A 236 -5.34 -1.95 -0.15
C ILE A 236 -5.18 -3.30 -0.87
N PRO A 237 -5.17 -3.36 -2.21
CA PRO A 237 -4.93 -4.63 -2.91
C PRO A 237 -3.45 -5.02 -3.02
N SER A 238 -2.48 -4.21 -2.57
CA SER A 238 -1.05 -4.53 -2.68
C SER A 238 -0.68 -5.83 -1.95
N LEU A 239 -1.12 -6.03 -0.70
CA LEU A 239 -0.80 -7.26 0.04
C LEU A 239 -1.44 -8.52 -0.59
N PRO A 240 -2.75 -8.53 -0.96
CA PRO A 240 -3.33 -9.61 -1.76
C PRO A 240 -2.63 -9.83 -3.12
N ALA A 241 -2.18 -8.77 -3.80
CA ALA A 241 -1.46 -8.88 -5.07
C ALA A 241 -0.08 -9.52 -4.89
N MET A 242 0.66 -9.16 -3.84
CA MET A 242 1.94 -9.77 -3.49
C MET A 242 1.76 -11.25 -3.10
N LYS A 243 0.74 -11.58 -2.30
CA LYS A 243 0.46 -12.97 -1.88
C LYS A 243 0.01 -13.86 -3.05
N GLY A 244 -0.83 -13.36 -3.96
CA GLY A 244 -1.14 -14.02 -5.24
C GLY A 244 -0.02 -13.94 -6.29
N GLY A 245 1.10 -13.31 -5.95
CA GLY A 245 2.26 -13.14 -6.81
C GLY A 245 3.20 -14.36 -6.83
N VAL A 246 3.26 -15.07 -5.70
CA VAL A 246 4.25 -16.08 -5.31
C VAL A 246 3.75 -17.51 -5.56
N THR A 247 4.64 -18.39 -5.99
CA THR A 247 4.40 -19.82 -6.24
C THR A 247 4.84 -20.74 -5.09
N ALA A 248 5.75 -20.30 -4.23
CA ALA A 248 6.18 -21.04 -3.04
C ALA A 248 5.00 -21.34 -2.10
N VAL A 249 4.90 -22.58 -1.60
CA VAL A 249 3.85 -23.03 -0.67
C VAL A 249 4.49 -23.54 0.61
N GLY A 250 4.10 -22.95 1.73
CA GLY A 250 4.56 -23.34 3.06
C GLY A 250 3.99 -22.43 4.15
N PRO A 251 4.04 -22.82 5.43
CA PRO A 251 3.43 -22.06 6.52
C PRO A 251 3.98 -20.63 6.61
N THR A 252 5.32 -20.48 6.57
CA THR A 252 6.00 -19.19 6.71
C THR A 252 5.99 -18.30 5.46
N VAL A 253 5.34 -18.73 4.36
CA VAL A 253 5.31 -17.92 3.12
C VAL A 253 4.49 -16.65 3.29
N THR A 254 3.36 -16.70 4.01
CA THR A 254 2.54 -15.50 4.27
C THR A 254 3.35 -14.45 5.04
N ASP A 255 4.13 -14.87 6.02
CA ASP A 255 4.89 -13.97 6.90
C ASP A 255 6.03 -13.29 6.15
N ARG A 256 6.72 -14.02 5.27
CA ARG A 256 7.74 -13.46 4.37
C ARG A 256 7.14 -12.44 3.39
N VAL A 257 5.94 -12.69 2.87
CA VAL A 257 5.22 -11.73 2.01
C VAL A 257 4.82 -10.47 2.81
N VAL A 258 4.31 -10.62 4.03
CA VAL A 258 3.98 -9.50 4.93
C VAL A 258 5.23 -8.70 5.35
N ALA A 259 6.36 -9.38 5.57
CA ALA A 259 7.63 -8.73 5.85
C ALA A 259 8.10 -7.86 4.67
N TRP A 260 8.05 -8.39 3.44
CA TRP A 260 8.36 -7.59 2.24
C TRP A 260 7.36 -6.44 2.02
N PHE A 261 6.07 -6.67 2.22
CA PHE A 261 5.05 -5.62 2.14
C PHE A 261 5.42 -4.44 3.04
N ASN A 262 5.73 -4.71 4.32
CA ASN A 262 6.17 -3.70 5.27
C ASN A 262 7.49 -3.02 4.86
N MET A 263 8.49 -3.78 4.38
CA MET A 263 9.76 -3.20 3.93
C MET A 263 9.58 -2.22 2.77
N PHE A 264 8.83 -2.59 1.72
CA PHE A 264 8.58 -1.71 0.57
C PHE A 264 7.69 -0.51 0.95
N MET A 265 6.65 -0.72 1.76
CA MET A 265 5.76 0.33 2.26
C MET A 265 6.51 1.39 3.10
N GLN A 266 7.31 0.96 4.07
CA GLN A 266 8.11 1.87 4.91
C GLN A 266 9.24 2.54 4.11
N MET A 267 9.83 1.85 3.13
CA MET A 267 10.86 2.42 2.26
C MET A 267 10.30 3.55 1.38
N GLY A 268 9.08 3.42 0.86
CA GLY A 268 8.42 4.51 0.13
C GLY A 268 8.17 5.75 1.01
N LEU A 269 7.62 5.55 2.21
CA LEU A 269 7.43 6.62 3.20
C LEU A 269 8.74 7.30 3.62
N ALA A 270 9.87 6.59 3.63
CA ALA A 270 11.18 7.13 3.98
C ALA A 270 11.88 7.87 2.82
N ILE A 271 11.77 7.35 1.59
CA ILE A 271 12.43 7.92 0.40
C ILE A 271 11.64 9.13 -0.14
N GLY A 272 10.31 9.07 -0.12
CA GLY A 272 9.42 10.10 -0.66
C GLY A 272 9.74 11.53 -0.19
N PRO A 273 9.84 11.80 1.13
CA PRO A 273 10.12 13.15 1.63
C PRO A 273 11.52 13.65 1.23
N LEU A 274 12.51 12.75 1.14
CA LEU A 274 13.89 13.10 0.78
C LEU A 274 13.98 13.51 -0.70
N VAL A 275 13.45 12.68 -1.60
CA VAL A 275 13.43 12.95 -3.04
C VAL A 275 12.56 14.18 -3.35
N GLY A 276 11.38 14.27 -2.74
CA GLY A 276 10.47 15.40 -2.90
C GLY A 276 11.10 16.73 -2.46
N THR A 277 11.68 16.79 -1.25
CA THR A 277 12.28 18.03 -0.72
C THR A 277 13.46 18.49 -1.58
N TRP A 278 14.30 17.56 -2.05
CA TRP A 278 15.44 17.85 -2.91
C TRP A 278 15.02 18.39 -4.30
N LEU A 279 14.02 17.77 -4.94
CA LEU A 279 13.46 18.27 -6.20
C LEU A 279 12.83 19.66 -6.02
N VAL A 280 12.04 19.86 -4.96
CA VAL A 280 11.33 21.12 -4.72
C VAL A 280 12.29 22.28 -4.49
N GLY A 281 13.41 22.03 -3.80
CA GLY A 281 14.50 23.00 -3.63
C GLY A 281 15.28 23.34 -4.91
N THR A 282 15.11 22.59 -6.01
CA THR A 282 15.85 22.81 -7.27
C THR A 282 14.96 23.28 -8.43
N VAL A 283 13.72 22.76 -8.55
CA VAL A 283 12.80 23.10 -9.66
C VAL A 283 11.43 23.63 -9.22
N GLY A 284 11.17 23.73 -7.91
CA GLY A 284 9.89 24.20 -7.36
C GLY A 284 8.79 23.14 -7.33
N PHE A 285 7.71 23.41 -6.59
CA PHE A 285 6.69 22.40 -6.24
C PHE A 285 6.03 21.73 -7.46
N GLU A 286 5.40 22.53 -8.33
CA GLU A 286 4.57 22.05 -9.43
C GLU A 286 5.36 21.17 -10.42
N LYS A 287 6.63 21.51 -10.68
CA LYS A 287 7.54 20.73 -11.55
C LYS A 287 8.04 19.45 -10.86
N SER A 288 8.28 19.49 -9.56
CA SER A 288 8.74 18.33 -8.78
C SER A 288 7.66 17.26 -8.69
N VAL A 289 6.44 17.67 -8.37
CA VAL A 289 5.26 16.79 -8.34
C VAL A 289 4.99 16.22 -9.74
N ALA A 290 5.11 17.04 -10.80
CA ALA A 290 5.00 16.56 -12.17
C ALA A 290 6.05 15.48 -12.51
N ALA A 291 7.33 15.73 -12.19
CA ALA A 291 8.43 14.80 -12.48
C ALA A 291 8.28 13.46 -11.74
N CYS A 292 7.97 13.50 -10.43
CA CYS A 292 7.66 12.30 -9.66
C CYS A 292 6.44 11.56 -10.25
N GLY A 293 5.38 12.29 -10.60
CA GLY A 293 4.20 11.74 -11.23
C GLY A 293 4.48 11.02 -12.54
N VAL A 294 5.34 11.56 -13.41
CA VAL A 294 5.74 10.93 -14.67
C VAL A 294 6.47 9.61 -14.43
N VAL A 295 7.39 9.55 -13.45
CA VAL A 295 8.10 8.31 -13.08
C VAL A 295 7.12 7.26 -12.55
N ILE A 296 6.20 7.65 -11.67
CA ILE A 296 5.19 6.76 -11.07
C ILE A 296 4.19 6.28 -12.14
N ALA A 297 3.77 7.15 -13.06
CA ALA A 297 2.89 6.80 -14.18
C ALA A 297 3.57 5.84 -15.16
N ALA A 298 4.84 6.08 -15.50
CA ALA A 298 5.61 5.19 -16.38
C ALA A 298 5.76 3.78 -15.77
N TYR A 299 6.08 3.70 -14.47
CA TYR A 299 6.11 2.42 -13.76
C TYR A 299 4.72 1.78 -13.66
N GLY A 300 3.67 2.54 -13.32
CA GLY A 300 2.30 2.06 -13.25
C GLY A 300 1.77 1.53 -14.59
N ALA A 301 2.18 2.13 -15.71
CA ALA A 301 1.86 1.66 -17.05
C ALA A 301 2.55 0.32 -17.36
N PHE A 302 3.85 0.20 -17.05
CA PHE A 302 4.59 -1.05 -17.14
C PHE A 302 3.94 -2.16 -16.29
N ALA A 303 3.71 -1.88 -15.01
CA ALA A 303 3.14 -2.83 -14.05
C ALA A 303 1.70 -3.25 -14.43
N THR A 304 0.89 -2.32 -14.93
CA THR A 304 -0.46 -2.63 -15.46
C THR A 304 -0.38 -3.47 -16.73
N SER A 305 0.59 -3.24 -17.62
CA SER A 305 0.81 -4.09 -18.79
C SER A 305 1.22 -5.51 -18.40
N PHE A 306 2.01 -5.67 -17.33
CA PHE A 306 2.39 -6.96 -16.76
C PHE A 306 1.17 -7.68 -16.14
N ALA A 307 0.36 -6.96 -15.35
CA ALA A 307 -0.88 -7.49 -14.78
C ALA A 307 -1.85 -7.99 -15.87
N LEU A 308 -2.01 -7.22 -16.96
CA LEU A 308 -2.84 -7.60 -18.10
C LEU A 308 -2.27 -8.79 -18.90
N ARG A 309 -0.95 -8.97 -18.98
CA ARG A 309 -0.31 -10.15 -19.58
C ARG A 309 -0.57 -11.41 -18.75
N ARG A 310 -0.23 -11.40 -17.45
CA ARG A 310 -0.53 -12.52 -16.53
C ARG A 310 -2.02 -12.91 -16.55
N ARG A 311 -2.93 -11.92 -16.61
CA ARG A 311 -4.38 -12.19 -16.72
C ARG A 311 -4.80 -12.82 -18.05
N ARG A 312 -4.13 -12.51 -19.17
CA ARG A 312 -4.37 -13.17 -20.46
C ARG A 312 -3.82 -14.60 -20.45
N GLU A 313 -2.60 -14.79 -19.97
CA GLU A 313 -1.93 -16.09 -19.84
C GLU A 313 -2.77 -17.07 -18.99
N ALA A 314 -3.38 -16.60 -17.90
CA ALA A 314 -4.29 -17.39 -17.06
C ALA A 314 -5.68 -17.65 -17.65
N VAL A 315 -6.07 -16.97 -18.73
CA VAL A 315 -7.38 -17.12 -19.42
C VAL A 315 -7.23 -17.87 -20.75
N SER A 316 -6.03 -17.93 -21.32
CA SER A 316 -5.71 -18.83 -22.44
C SER A 316 -5.98 -20.28 -22.03
N PRO A 317 -6.97 -20.97 -22.63
CA PRO A 317 -7.14 -22.40 -22.39
C PRO A 317 -5.89 -23.13 -22.84
N CYS A 318 -5.54 -24.24 -22.19
CA CYS A 318 -4.32 -24.99 -22.44
C CYS A 318 -4.26 -25.46 -23.91
N THR A 319 -3.64 -24.66 -24.78
CA THR A 319 -3.50 -25.01 -26.19
C THR A 319 -2.63 -26.24 -26.28
N THR A 320 -3.21 -27.30 -26.85
CA THR A 320 -2.60 -28.62 -27.03
C THR A 320 -1.14 -28.48 -27.50
N PRO A 321 -0.20 -29.26 -26.92
CA PRO A 321 1.19 -29.20 -27.35
C PRO A 321 1.24 -29.50 -28.85
N VAL A 322 1.76 -28.54 -29.62
CA VAL A 322 1.76 -28.62 -31.10
C VAL A 322 2.60 -29.81 -31.52
N ALA A 323 1.92 -30.91 -31.88
CA ALA A 323 2.55 -32.11 -32.38
C ALA A 323 3.28 -31.78 -33.69
N ARG A 324 4.62 -31.63 -33.62
CA ARG A 324 5.47 -31.50 -34.80
C ARG A 324 5.52 -32.82 -35.54
N THR A 325 4.50 -33.08 -36.35
CA THR A 325 4.45 -34.20 -37.29
C THR A 325 5.42 -33.98 -38.44
N MET A 326 6.66 -34.43 -38.27
CA MET A 326 7.53 -35.06 -39.29
C MET A 326 8.88 -35.40 -38.61
N SER A 327 9.54 -36.53 -38.90
CA SER A 327 9.34 -37.45 -40.03
C SER A 327 9.74 -38.90 -39.71
N PHE A 328 9.14 -39.84 -40.46
CA PHE A 328 9.51 -41.26 -40.66
C PHE A 328 9.75 -42.18 -39.45
N SER A 329 8.83 -43.14 -39.31
CA SER A 329 9.09 -44.47 -38.75
C SER A 329 9.16 -45.50 -39.88
N ILE A 330 10.03 -46.51 -39.75
CA ILE A 330 9.96 -47.78 -40.47
C ILE A 330 10.04 -48.89 -39.41
N THR A 331 9.22 -49.93 -39.59
CA THR A 331 8.87 -50.96 -38.59
C THR A 331 8.13 -50.43 -37.37
N GLY A 332 7.01 -51.07 -37.03
CA GLY A 332 6.25 -50.75 -35.83
C GLY A 332 5.30 -51.88 -35.46
N VAL A 333 5.00 -51.96 -34.16
CA VAL A 333 3.81 -52.57 -33.58
C VAL A 333 3.37 -51.63 -32.46
N CYS A 334 2.07 -51.37 -32.32
CA CYS A 334 1.56 -50.42 -31.34
C CYS A 334 1.42 -51.04 -29.94
N LEU A 335 1.74 -50.26 -28.91
CA LEU A 335 1.21 -50.41 -27.55
C LEU A 335 0.48 -49.12 -27.20
N SER A 336 -0.74 -49.22 -26.67
CA SER A 336 -1.59 -48.06 -26.35
C SER A 336 -1.34 -47.54 -24.93
N PRO A 337 -1.09 -46.24 -24.74
CA PRO A 337 -0.99 -45.63 -23.42
C PRO A 337 -2.36 -45.23 -22.85
N THR A 338 -2.41 -45.13 -21.53
CA THR A 338 -3.55 -44.71 -20.70
C THR A 338 -4.11 -43.32 -21.05
N GLU A 339 -5.43 -43.23 -21.30
CA GLU A 339 -6.17 -41.96 -21.22
C GLU A 339 -6.62 -41.70 -19.77
N ALA A 340 -5.94 -40.76 -19.09
CA ALA A 340 -6.42 -40.24 -17.81
C ALA A 340 -7.49 -39.17 -18.07
N LYS A 341 -8.75 -39.46 -17.76
CA LYS A 341 -9.86 -38.50 -17.90
C LYS A 341 -9.63 -37.28 -17.00
N CYS A 342 -9.63 -36.09 -17.59
CA CYS A 342 -10.07 -34.90 -16.89
C CYS A 342 -11.56 -35.09 -16.54
N LEU A 343 -11.91 -34.89 -15.26
CA LEU A 343 -13.29 -34.88 -14.79
C LEU A 343 -13.69 -33.44 -14.49
N ASP A 344 -14.52 -32.87 -15.35
CA ASP A 344 -15.22 -31.62 -15.05
C ASP A 344 -16.10 -31.81 -13.81
N MET A 345 -16.08 -30.84 -12.90
CA MET A 345 -17.13 -30.68 -11.89
C MET A 345 -17.87 -29.36 -12.11
N PRO A 346 -19.21 -29.35 -12.06
CA PRO A 346 -19.99 -28.14 -12.29
C PRO A 346 -19.90 -27.17 -11.10
N VAL A 347 -19.93 -25.88 -11.41
CA VAL A 347 -20.06 -24.80 -10.42
C VAL A 347 -21.51 -24.74 -9.91
N PRO A 348 -21.77 -24.81 -8.60
CA PRO A 348 -23.08 -24.49 -8.04
C PRO A 348 -23.32 -22.97 -7.98
N ILE A 349 -24.59 -22.58 -8.01
CA ILE A 349 -25.10 -21.20 -8.07
C ILE A 349 -24.98 -20.49 -6.72
#